data_AF-A0A0S8BV34-F1
#
_entry.id   AF-A0A0S8BV34-F1
#
_cell.length_a   1.000
_cell.length_b   1.000
_cell.length_c   1.000
_cell.angle_alpha   90.00
_cell.angle_beta   90.00
_cell.angle_gamma   90.00
#
_symmetry.space_group_name_H-M   'P 1'
#
loop_
_entity.id
_entity.type
_entity.pdbx_description
1 polymer ?
#
loop_
_entity_poly.entity_id
_entity_poly.type
_entity_poly.pdbx_seq_one_letter_code
_entity_poly.pdbx_strand_id
1 'polypeptide(L)' 'MTSEDIRSTLLTCLSDVAPEVDTEALEDDTDLRDELDLDSMDILRWVQGIHKALGVEIPEEDYGKVVTLGDAIDYVSARV' A
#
# COMPACT_ATOMS: atom_id res chain seq x y z
N MET A 1 -12.28 3.49 10.28
CA MET A 1 -11.81 4.52 9.31
C MET A 1 -12.62 4.38 8.03
N THR A 2 -12.68 5.38 7.15
CA THR A 2 -13.31 5.19 5.83
C THR A 2 -12.29 4.69 4.81
N SER A 3 -12.74 4.02 3.74
CA SER A 3 -11.85 3.54 2.67
C SER A 3 -11.02 4.67 2.05
N GLU A 4 -11.56 5.89 2.05
CA GLU A 4 -10.91 7.10 1.53
C GLU A 4 -9.75 7.57 2.42
N ASP A 5 -9.90 7.49 3.76
CA ASP A 5 -8.80 7.76 4.71
C ASP A 5 -7.66 6.75 4.57
N ILE A 6 -8.00 5.48 4.41
CA ILE A 6 -7.05 4.38 4.24
C ILE A 6 -6.27 4.58 2.93
N ARG A 7 -6.99 4.86 1.82
CA ARG A 7 -6.37 5.17 0.52
C ARG A 7 -5.41 6.34 0.63
N SER A 8 -5.84 7.46 1.22
CA SER A 8 -4.96 8.63 1.37
C SER A 8 -3.68 8.32 2.15
N THR A 9 -3.80 7.50 3.20
CA THR A 9 -2.65 7.06 3.99
C THR A 9 -1.72 6.14 3.19
N LEU A 10 -2.28 5.17 2.46
CA LEU A 10 -1.53 4.25 1.60
C LEU A 10 -0.75 5.00 0.53
N LEU A 11 -1.38 5.96 -0.15
CA LEU A 11 -0.74 6.80 -1.17
C LEU A 11 0.36 7.67 -0.56
N THR A 12 0.15 8.23 0.63
CA THR A 12 1.18 8.99 1.34
C THR A 12 2.41 8.14 1.64
N CYS A 13 2.19 6.92 2.15
CA CYS A 13 3.28 5.97 2.38
C CYS A 13 3.95 5.56 1.07
N LEU A 14 3.19 5.42 -0.01
CA LEU A 14 3.71 5.02 -1.32
C LEU A 14 4.62 6.12 -1.90
N SER A 15 4.20 7.38 -1.83
CA SER A 15 5.01 8.52 -2.26
C SER A 15 6.29 8.73 -1.44
N ASP A 16 6.34 8.26 -0.19
CA ASP A 16 7.57 8.29 0.63
C ASP A 16 8.62 7.29 0.13
N VAL A 17 8.16 6.14 -0.36
CA VAL A 17 9.01 5.06 -0.88
C VAL A 17 9.38 5.30 -2.34
N ALA A 18 8.38 5.62 -3.17
CA ALA A 18 8.49 5.82 -4.60
C ALA A 18 7.85 7.18 -4.98
N PRO A 19 8.56 8.30 -4.78
CA PRO A 19 8.06 9.64 -5.09
C PRO A 19 7.91 9.90 -6.59
N GLU A 20 8.49 9.04 -7.43
CA GLU A 20 8.38 9.07 -8.89
C GLU A 20 7.07 8.47 -9.42
N VAL A 21 6.31 7.79 -8.54
CA VAL A 21 5.02 7.19 -8.88
C VAL A 21 3.92 8.23 -8.87
N ASP A 22 3.09 8.21 -9.91
CA ASP A 22 1.91 9.06 -10.03
C ASP A 22 0.72 8.45 -9.26
N THR A 23 0.67 8.72 -7.96
CA THR A 23 -0.35 8.19 -7.04
C THR A 23 -1.76 8.67 -7.34
N GLU A 24 -1.91 9.79 -8.04
CA GLU A 24 -3.20 10.35 -8.45
C GLU A 24 -3.81 9.62 -9.65
N ALA A 25 -2.96 9.03 -10.51
CA ALA A 25 -3.36 8.24 -11.66
C ALA A 25 -3.55 6.74 -11.34
N LEU A 26 -3.24 6.33 -10.10
CA LEU A 26 -3.25 4.92 -9.72
C LEU A 26 -4.67 4.38 -9.57
N GLU A 27 -4.97 3.30 -10.29
CA GLU A 27 -6.24 2.59 -10.19
C GLU A 27 -6.20 1.55 -9.04
N ASP A 28 -7.37 1.15 -8.57
CA ASP A 28 -7.47 0.20 -7.45
C ASP A 28 -6.98 -1.20 -7.86
N ASP A 29 -7.08 -1.55 -9.14
CA ASP A 29 -6.60 -2.81 -9.74
C ASP A 29 -5.13 -2.76 -10.19
N THR A 30 -4.45 -1.62 -10.06
CA THR A 30 -3.04 -1.49 -10.45
C THR A 30 -2.15 -2.38 -9.59
N ASP A 31 -1.35 -3.22 -10.23
CA ASP A 31 -0.33 -4.03 -9.58
C ASP A 31 0.83 -3.13 -9.11
N LEU A 32 0.99 -3.01 -7.80
CA LEU A 32 1.99 -2.12 -7.21
C LEU A 32 3.42 -2.60 -7.46
N ARG A 33 3.65 -3.90 -7.69
CA ARG A 33 5.01 -4.41 -7.91
C ARG A 33 5.41 -4.26 -9.37
N ASP A 34 4.54 -4.65 -10.27
CA ASP A 34 4.83 -4.66 -11.70
C ASP A 34 4.70 -3.26 -12.32
N GLU A 35 3.67 -2.49 -11.95
CA GLU A 35 3.38 -1.20 -12.58
C GLU A 35 4.23 -0.06 -12.01
N LEU A 36 4.62 -0.18 -10.73
CA LEU A 36 5.43 0.82 -10.04
C LEU A 36 6.90 0.40 -9.85
N ASP A 37 7.28 -0.74 -10.42
CA ASP A 37 8.63 -1.31 -10.34
C ASP A 37 9.15 -1.40 -8.88
N LEU A 38 8.25 -1.70 -7.92
CA LEU A 38 8.62 -1.75 -6.50
C LEU A 38 9.40 -3.03 -6.19
N ASP A 39 10.61 -2.84 -5.70
CA ASP A 39 11.42 -3.94 -5.21
C ASP A 39 10.93 -4.46 -3.85
N SER A 40 11.44 -5.63 -3.44
CA SER A 40 11.10 -6.23 -2.14
C SER A 40 11.38 -5.30 -0.94
N MET A 41 12.40 -4.44 -1.05
CA MET A 41 12.72 -3.44 -0.03
C MET A 41 11.70 -2.30 0.02
N ASP A 42 11.17 -1.89 -1.13
CA ASP A 42 10.20 -0.81 -1.23
C ASP A 42 8.86 -1.24 -0.65
N ILE A 43 8.41 -2.45 -0.99
CA ILE A 43 7.24 -3.06 -0.37
C ILE A 43 7.41 -3.14 1.15
N LEU A 44 8.57 -3.59 1.63
CA LEU A 44 8.88 -3.69 3.06
C LEU A 44 8.86 -2.32 3.78
N ARG A 45 9.31 -1.25 3.13
CA ARG A 45 9.21 0.12 3.67
C ARG A 45 7.77 0.62 3.66
N TRP A 46 7.04 0.34 2.58
CA TRP A 46 5.66 0.74 2.43
C TRP A 46 4.77 0.13 3.50
N VAL A 47 4.85 -1.20 3.71
CA VAL A 47 4.10 -1.88 4.77
C VAL A 47 4.48 -1.42 6.18
N GLN A 48 5.75 -1.08 6.42
CA GLN A 48 6.16 -0.48 7.69
C GLN A 48 5.56 0.92 7.89
N GLY A 49 5.47 1.72 6.82
CA GLY A 49 4.78 3.01 6.83
C GLY A 49 3.31 2.85 7.20
N ILE A 50 2.62 1.90 6.56
CA ILE A 50 1.22 1.53 6.85
C ILE A 50 1.08 1.10 8.32
N HIS A 51 1.93 0.21 8.80
CA HIS A 51 1.92 -0.25 10.20
C HIS A 51 2.08 0.91 11.18
N LYS A 52 2.99 1.84 10.90
CA LYS A 52 3.21 2.99 11.76
C LYS A 52 2.03 3.99 11.74
N ALA A 53 1.38 4.15 10.60
CA ALA A 53 0.27 5.09 10.43
C ALA A 53 -1.06 4.53 10.96
N LEU A 54 -1.33 3.25 10.72
CA LEU A 54 -2.63 2.60 10.97
C LEU A 54 -2.58 1.53 12.07
N GLY A 55 -1.40 1.10 12.49
CA GLY A 55 -1.22 0.00 13.45
C GLY A 55 -1.39 -1.40 12.83
N VAL A 56 -1.52 -1.50 11.50
CA VAL A 56 -1.75 -2.77 10.81
C VAL A 56 -0.44 -3.44 10.41
N GLU A 57 -0.18 -4.63 10.93
CA GLU A 57 0.96 -5.45 10.52
C GLU A 57 0.62 -6.27 9.26
N ILE A 58 1.49 -6.18 8.26
CA ILE A 58 1.41 -6.95 7.02
C ILE A 58 2.67 -7.82 6.95
N PRO A 59 2.60 -9.10 7.32
CA PRO A 59 3.74 -10.00 7.21
C PRO A 59 4.05 -10.29 5.73
N GLU A 60 5.29 -10.70 5.45
CA GLU A 60 5.73 -11.03 4.08
C GLU A 60 4.90 -12.15 3.44
N GLU A 61 4.37 -13.07 4.25
CA GLU A 61 3.46 -14.14 3.81
C GLU A 61 2.15 -13.60 3.23
N ASP A 62 1.70 -12.43 3.70
CA ASP A 62 0.50 -11.76 3.24
C ASP A 62 0.77 -10.74 2.13
N TYR A 63 2.01 -10.60 1.64
CA TYR A 63 2.31 -9.74 0.49
C TYR A 63 1.54 -10.14 -0.77
N GLY A 64 1.22 -11.42 -0.93
CA GLY A 64 0.35 -11.89 -2.01
C GLY A 64 -1.11 -11.47 -1.89
N LYS A 65 -1.52 -10.87 -0.77
CA LYS A 65 -2.85 -10.30 -0.53
C LYS A 65 -2.87 -8.77 -0.59
N VAL A 66 -1.74 -8.14 -0.90
CA VAL A 66 -1.58 -6.69 -1.06
C VAL A 66 -0.81 -6.40 -2.35
N VAL A 67 -1.24 -7.05 -3.43
CA VAL A 67 -0.62 -6.94 -4.75
C VAL A 67 -1.06 -5.65 -5.43
N THR A 68 -2.35 -5.34 -5.34
CA THR A 68 -2.93 -4.11 -5.86
C THR A 68 -3.23 -3.10 -4.75
N LEU A 69 -3.48 -1.84 -5.15
CA LEU A 69 -3.90 -0.82 -4.20
C LEU A 69 -5.24 -1.17 -3.54
N GLY A 70 -6.19 -1.70 -4.29
CA GLY A 70 -7.49 -2.16 -3.82
C GLY A 70 -7.36 -3.29 -2.81
N ASP A 71 -6.53 -4.29 -3.12
CA ASP A 71 -6.21 -5.39 -2.20
C ASP A 71 -5.62 -4.87 -0.88
N ALA A 72 -4.71 -3.89 -0.95
CA ALA A 72 -4.14 -3.27 0.24
C ALA A 72 -5.17 -2.48 1.05
N ILE A 73 -6.06 -1.73 0.40
CA ILE A 73 -7.16 -1.02 1.05
C ILE A 73 -8.08 -2.01 1.76
N ASP A 74 -8.51 -3.07 1.08
CA ASP A 74 -9.41 -4.08 1.64
C ASP A 74 -8.75 -4.84 2.80
N TYR A 75 -7.48 -5.22 2.64
CA TYR A 75 -6.70 -5.92 3.66
C TYR A 75 -6.59 -5.08 4.95
N VAL A 76 -6.28 -3.79 4.80
CA VAL A 76 -6.17 -2.84 5.90
C VAL A 76 -7.54 -2.55 6.49
N SER A 77 -8.55 -2.29 5.66
CA SER A 77 -9.92 -2.00 6.09
C SER A 77 -10.55 -3.14 6.89
N ALA A 78 -10.15 -4.39 6.64
CA ALA A 78 -10.58 -5.54 7.42
C ALA A 78 -9.93 -5.63 8.81
N ARG A 79 -8.90 -4.82 9.09
CA ARG A 79 -8.08 -4.85 10.31
C ARG A 79 -8.14 -3.57 11.16
N VAL A 80 -8.72 -2.48 10.66
CA VAL A 80 -8.90 -1.18 11.37
C VAL A 80 -10.33 -0.89 11.80
#